data_AF-A0A3A9C3Q4-F1
#
_entry.id   AF-A0A3A9C3Q4-F1
#
_cell.length_a   1.000
_cell.length_b   1.000
_cell.length_c   1.000
_cell.angle_alpha   90.00
_cell.angle_beta   90.00
_cell.angle_gamma   90.00
#
_symmetry.space_group_name_H-M   'P 1'
#
loop_
_entity.id
_entity.type
_entity.pdbx_description
1 polymer ?
#
loop_
_entity_poly.entity_id
_entity_poly.type
_entity_poly.pdbx_seq_one_letter_code
_entity_poly.pdbx_strand_id
1 'polypeptide(L)'
;MFKKTKVRSILELLGKNLSAREVSKVLGVSRNTVAEVQALFLQSGRSWDDISEWDDDRLYGLFYPDKFKYKPRYAPVDYSYVHKE
;
A
#
# COMPACT_ATOMS: atom_id res chain seq x y z
N MET A 1 -10.13 -7.55 -11.69
CA MET A 1 -9.26 -6.45 -12.14
C MET A 1 -8.94 -5.58 -10.92
N PHE A 2 -7.75 -5.75 -10.34
CA PHE A 2 -7.34 -4.96 -9.16
C PHE A 2 -7.26 -3.50 -9.60
N LYS A 3 -8.20 -2.66 -9.15
CA LYS A 3 -8.02 -1.21 -9.23
C LYS A 3 -6.79 -0.92 -8.39
N LYS A 4 -5.64 -0.69 -9.02
CA LYS A 4 -4.48 -0.11 -8.35
C LYS A 4 -5.00 1.16 -7.65
N THR A 5 -5.27 1.07 -6.33
CA THR A 5 -5.29 2.18 -5.37
C THR A 5 -4.40 3.31 -5.90
N LYS A 6 -4.98 4.49 -6.09
CA LYS A 6 -4.34 5.60 -6.79
C LYS A 6 -3.34 6.31 -5.85
N VAL A 7 -2.35 5.59 -5.33
CA VAL A 7 -1.34 6.10 -4.38
C VAL A 7 -0.66 7.32 -4.97
N ARG A 8 -0.29 7.26 -6.27
CA ARG A 8 0.24 8.40 -7.02
C ARG A 8 -0.69 9.60 -6.98
N SER A 9 -1.98 9.42 -7.28
CA SER A 9 -2.94 10.53 -7.25
C SER A 9 -3.18 11.08 -5.85
N ILE A 10 -3.15 10.23 -4.81
CA ILE A 10 -3.26 10.67 -3.41
C ILE A 10 -2.09 11.60 -3.08
N LEU A 11 -0.87 11.15 -3.37
CA LEU A 11 0.36 11.90 -3.10
C LEU A 11 0.44 13.19 -3.93
N GLU A 12 0.01 13.17 -5.20
CA GLU A 12 -0.03 14.37 -6.03
C GLU A 12 -0.95 15.44 -5.44
N LEU A 13 -2.15 15.04 -4.99
CA LEU A 13 -3.08 15.96 -4.38
C LEU A 13 -2.56 16.47 -3.02
N LEU A 14 -1.92 15.62 -2.22
CA LEU A 14 -1.25 16.04 -0.98
C LEU A 14 -0.11 17.05 -1.26
N GLY A 15 0.69 16.85 -2.32
CA GLY A 15 1.75 17.77 -2.74
C GLY A 15 1.21 19.12 -3.21
N LYS A 16 -0.02 19.17 -3.74
CA LYS A 16 -0.76 20.40 -4.07
C LYS A 16 -1.35 21.12 -2.86
N ASN A 17 -0.95 20.73 -1.63
CA ASN A 17 -1.42 21.31 -0.37
C ASN A 17 -2.92 21.06 -0.08
N LEU A 18 -3.53 20.04 -0.71
CA LEU A 18 -4.91 19.66 -0.43
C LEU A 18 -5.01 18.91 0.89
N SER A 19 -6.11 19.13 1.59
CA SER A 19 -6.39 18.41 2.83
C SER A 19 -6.68 16.93 2.55
N ALA A 20 -6.27 16.04 3.45
CA ALA A 20 -6.60 14.60 3.35
C ALA A 20 -8.12 14.33 3.20
N ARG A 21 -8.96 15.25 3.70
CA ARG A 21 -10.43 15.20 3.54
C ARG A 21 -10.86 15.46 2.10
N GLU A 22 -10.29 16.46 1.44
CA GLU A 22 -10.57 16.74 0.03
C GLU A 22 -10.05 15.63 -0.87
N VAL A 23 -8.82 15.14 -0.62
CA VAL A 23 -8.23 14.02 -1.36
C VAL A 23 -9.13 12.78 -1.28
N SER A 24 -9.64 12.46 -0.09
CA SER A 24 -10.61 11.38 0.12
C SER A 24 -11.88 11.57 -0.72
N LYS A 25 -12.43 12.79 -0.76
CA LYS A 25 -13.66 13.10 -1.50
C LYS A 25 -13.45 13.08 -3.02
N VAL A 26 -12.32 13.60 -3.50
CA VAL A 26 -11.97 13.67 -4.93
C VAL A 26 -11.70 12.27 -5.50
N LEU A 27 -10.96 11.44 -4.77
CA LEU A 27 -10.57 10.11 -5.24
C LEU A 27 -11.52 8.98 -4.83
N GLY A 28 -12.48 9.26 -3.93
CA GLY A 28 -13.40 8.25 -3.40
C GLY A 28 -12.73 7.19 -2.53
N VAL A 29 -11.59 7.51 -1.92
CA VAL A 29 -10.83 6.63 -1.02
C VAL A 29 -11.10 6.97 0.44
N SER A 30 -11.01 5.97 1.32
CA SER A 30 -11.18 6.17 2.75
C SER A 30 -10.11 7.12 3.30
N ARG A 31 -10.50 7.95 4.26
CA ARG A 31 -9.58 8.87 4.97
C ARG A 31 -8.44 8.10 5.66
N ASN A 32 -8.71 6.89 6.13
CA ASN A 32 -7.70 6.01 6.73
C ASN A 32 -6.63 5.62 5.71
N THR A 33 -7.02 5.36 4.46
CA THR A 33 -6.08 5.05 3.38
C THR A 33 -5.21 6.24 3.03
N VAL A 34 -5.79 7.45 2.98
CA VAL A 34 -5.04 8.69 2.73
C VAL A 34 -4.04 8.96 3.86
N ALA A 35 -4.46 8.80 5.12
CA ALA A 35 -3.60 8.96 6.28
C ALA A 35 -2.47 7.90 6.32
N GLU A 36 -2.76 6.65 5.97
CA GLU A 36 -1.77 5.57 5.87
C GLU A 36 -0.70 5.91 4.80
N VAL A 37 -1.12 6.32 3.60
CA VAL A 37 -0.19 6.73 2.53
C VAL A 37 0.64 7.95 2.97
N GLN A 38 0.02 8.95 3.61
CA GLN A 38 0.74 10.12 4.11
C GLN A 38 1.79 9.75 5.17
N ALA A 39 1.44 8.89 6.12
CA ALA A 39 2.36 8.44 7.16
C ALA A 39 3.54 7.63 6.59
N LEU A 40 3.28 6.78 5.60
CA LEU A 40 4.31 6.03 4.90
C LEU A 40 5.22 6.93 4.06
N PHE A 41 4.66 7.96 3.42
CA PHE A 41 5.42 8.96 2.69
C PHE A 41 6.36 9.73 3.61
N LEU A 42 5.86 10.19 4.76
CA LEU A 42 6.68 10.85 5.78
C LEU A 42 7.79 9.92 6.32
N GLN A 43 7.49 8.65 6.57
CA GLN A 43 8.48 7.65 6.99
C GLN A 43 9.55 7.38 5.93
N SER A 44 9.20 7.46 4.65
CA SER A 44 10.16 7.26 3.56
C SER A 44 11.18 8.39 3.46
N GLY A 45 10.86 9.59 3.98
CA GLY A 45 11.73 10.78 3.93
C GLY A 45 12.05 11.26 2.50
N ARG A 46 11.29 10.80 1.50
CA ARG A 46 11.49 11.10 0.08
C ARG A 46 10.73 12.36 -0.32
N SER A 47 11.20 13.05 -1.36
CA SER A 47 10.44 14.14 -1.96
C SER A 47 9.35 13.60 -2.88
N TRP A 48 8.35 14.45 -3.17
CA TRP A 48 7.35 14.16 -4.20
C TRP A 48 8.00 13.95 -5.56
N ASP A 49 9.04 14.72 -5.87
CA ASP A 49 9.79 14.66 -7.13
C ASP A 49 10.38 13.25 -7.36
N ASP A 50 11.09 12.71 -6.35
CA ASP A 50 11.67 11.36 -6.38
C ASP A 50 10.62 10.27 -6.63
N ILE A 51 9.45 10.39 -6.00
CA ILE A 51 8.38 9.39 -6.11
C ILE A 51 7.59 9.56 -7.42
N SER A 52 7.53 10.78 -7.96
CA SER A 52 6.84 11.07 -9.22
C SER A 52 7.53 10.42 -10.42
N GLU A 53 8.83 10.17 -10.33
CA GLU A 53 9.59 9.42 -11.34
C GLU A 53 9.40 7.91 -11.24
N TRP A 54 8.80 7.42 -10.14
CA TRP A 54 8.65 5.99 -9.92
C TRP A 54 7.45 5.42 -10.66
N ASP A 55 7.60 4.18 -11.11
CA ASP A 55 6.48 3.40 -11.64
C ASP A 55 5.52 3.02 -10.49
N ASP A 56 4.23 2.88 -10.82
CA ASP A 56 3.22 2.46 -9.87
C ASP A 56 3.63 1.16 -9.16
N ASP A 57 4.24 0.19 -9.84
CA ASP A 57 4.68 -1.06 -9.20
C ASP A 57 5.77 -0.83 -8.11
N ARG A 58 6.70 0.10 -8.33
CA ARG A 58 7.74 0.46 -7.32
C ARG A 58 7.15 1.21 -6.13
N LEU A 59 6.23 2.13 -6.41
CA LEU A 59 5.42 2.83 -5.42
C LEU A 59 4.69 1.81 -4.54
N TYR A 60 3.98 0.87 -5.15
CA TYR A 60 3.26 -0.16 -4.42
C TYR A 60 4.15 -1.02 -3.52
N GLY A 61 5.34 -1.42 -3.99
CA GLY A 61 6.30 -2.16 -3.19
C GLY A 61 6.79 -1.39 -1.96
N LEU A 62 6.98 -0.07 -2.09
CA LEU A 62 7.44 0.78 -1.00
C LEU A 62 6.36 1.01 0.07
N PHE A 63 5.13 1.29 -0.34
CA PHE A 63 4.01 1.60 0.57
C PHE A 63 3.39 0.33 1.18
N TYR A 64 3.42 -0.79 0.47
CA TYR A 64 2.79 -2.04 0.90
C TYR A 64 3.74 -3.25 0.91
N PRO A 65 4.86 -3.18 1.63
CA PRO A 65 5.83 -4.28 1.67
C PRO A 65 5.27 -5.55 2.33
N ASP A 66 4.26 -5.42 3.21
CA ASP A 66 3.69 -6.56 3.97
C ASP A 66 2.32 -7.04 3.42
N LYS A 67 1.62 -6.27 2.56
CA LYS A 67 0.31 -6.72 2.01
C LYS A 67 0.46 -7.86 0.98
N PHE A 68 1.66 -8.04 0.42
CA PHE A 68 1.99 -9.13 -0.51
C PHE A 68 2.97 -10.16 0.07
N LYS A 69 3.32 -10.08 1.36
CA LYS A 69 3.91 -11.25 2.00
C LYS A 69 2.81 -12.30 2.07
N TYR A 70 2.93 -13.32 1.22
CA TYR A 70 2.20 -14.55 1.37
C TYR A 70 2.48 -15.09 2.77
N LYS A 71 1.60 -14.78 3.73
CA LYS A 71 1.56 -15.47 5.00
C LYS A 71 0.77 -16.74 4.73
N PRO A 72 1.40 -17.93 4.60
CA PRO A 72 0.64 -19.16 4.62
C PRO A 72 -0.13 -19.19 5.94
N ARG A 73 -1.45 -19.04 5.85
CA ARG A 73 -2.35 -19.06 7.02
C ARG A 73 -2.52 -20.49 7.57
N TYR A 74 -1.95 -21.46 6.86
CA TYR A 74 -1.92 -22.86 7.23
C TYR A 74 -0.56 -23.19 7.80
N ALA A 75 -0.54 -23.64 9.06
CA ALA A 75 0.58 -24.43 9.55
C ALA A 75 0.74 -25.65 8.62
N PRO A 76 1.97 -26.09 8.31
CA PRO A 76 2.15 -27.37 7.65
C PRO A 76 1.49 -28.44 8.54
N VAL A 77 0.45 -29.09 8.04
CA VAL A 77 -0.14 -30.26 8.70
C VAL A 77 0.94 -31.32 8.73
N ASP A 78 1.34 -31.72 9.92
CA ASP A 78 2.27 -32.82 10.14
C ASP A 78 1.54 -34.13 9.85
N TYR A 79 1.75 -34.67 8.65
CA TYR A 79 1.17 -35.95 8.21
C TYR A 79 1.94 -37.18 8.74
N SER A 80 2.84 -37.03 9.72
CA SER A 80 3.65 -38.15 10.24
C SER A 80 2.85 -39.24 10.99
N TYR A 81 1.51 -39.21 10.98
CA TYR A 81 0.66 -40.14 11.74
C TYR A 81 -0.22 -41.09 10.90
N VAL A 82 -0.13 -41.10 9.57
CA VAL A 82 -0.92 -42.06 8.77
C VAL A 82 0.05 -42.92 7.96
N HIS A 83 -0.04 -44.24 8.11
CA HIS A 83 0.81 -45.30 7.54
C HIS A 83 1.94 -45.83 8.45
N LYS A 84 1.53 -46.42 9.58
CA LYS A 84 2.05 -47.74 9.95
C LYS A 84 0.90 -48.73 9.74
N GLU A 85 0.87 -49.31 8.56
CA GLU A 85 0.16 -50.57 8.30
C GLU A 85 1.03 -51.73 8.80
#